data_AF-A0A4Q8LW27-F1
#
_entry.id   AF-A0A4Q8LW27-F1
#
_cell.length_a   1.000
_cell.length_b   1.000
_cell.length_c   1.000
_cell.angle_alpha   90.00
_cell.angle_beta   90.00
_cell.angle_gamma   90.00
#
_symmetry.space_group_name_H-M   'P 1'
#
loop_
_entity.id
_entity.type
_entity.pdbx_description
1 polymer ?
#
loop_
_entity_poly.entity_id
_entity_poly.type
_entity_poly.pdbx_seq_one_letter_code
_entity_poly.pdbx_strand_id
1 'polypeptide(L)' 'MEACEERGGRSCVVSFTYFNECIADVDPNVRGTPNYIQAAVSIERASELGLKYCSEMAGTDASCKVVYSDCTMPKYRG' A
#
# COMPACT_ATOMS: atom_id res chain seq x y z
N MET A 1 -7.50 3.41 -12.03
CA MET A 1 -7.25 2.50 -13.17
C MET A 1 -6.70 3.30 -14.34
N GLU A 2 -7.38 4.39 -14.73
CA GLU A 2 -6.94 5.35 -15.78
C GLU A 2 -5.47 5.79 -15.65
N ALA A 3 -5.03 6.28 -14.48
CA ALA A 3 -3.65 6.73 -14.29
C ALA A 3 -2.56 5.66 -14.53
N CYS A 4 -2.89 4.37 -14.42
CA CYS A 4 -1.95 3.29 -14.73
C CYS A 4 -1.81 3.10 -16.24
N GLU A 5 -2.94 3.13 -16.96
CA GLU A 5 -2.99 2.99 -18.42
C GLU A 5 -2.37 4.21 -19.11
N GLU A 6 -2.66 5.42 -18.62
CA GLU A 6 -2.09 6.69 -19.12
C GLU A 6 -0.57 6.74 -18.98
N ARG A 7 -0.01 6.07 -17.97
CA ARG A 7 1.45 5.94 -17.78
C ARG A 7 2.07 4.80 -18.60
N GLY A 8 1.30 4.17 -19.49
CA GLY A 8 1.75 3.10 -20.39
C GLY A 8 1.67 1.70 -19.79
N GLY A 9 1.00 1.53 -18.65
CA GLY A 9 0.75 0.21 -18.05
C GLY A 9 -0.16 -0.63 -18.95
N ARG A 10 0.24 -1.87 -19.24
CA ARG A 10 -0.51 -2.78 -20.13
C ARG A 10 -1.34 -3.84 -19.39
N SER A 11 -1.15 -3.96 -18.08
CA SER A 11 -1.81 -4.96 -17.23
C SER A 11 -2.27 -4.30 -15.92
N CYS A 12 -3.02 -3.22 -16.04
CA CYS A 12 -3.56 -2.49 -14.92
C CYS A 12 -4.70 -3.28 -14.28
N VAL A 13 -4.49 -3.80 -13.07
CA VAL A 13 -5.47 -4.57 -12.31
C VAL A 13 -5.61 -3.99 -10.92
N VAL A 14 -6.78 -4.17 -10.30
CA VAL A 14 -6.97 -3.83 -8.90
C VAL A 14 -6.28 -4.88 -8.04
N SER A 15 -5.24 -4.48 -7.29
CA SER A 15 -4.49 -5.37 -6.40
C SER A 15 -5.04 -5.40 -4.97
N PHE A 16 -5.73 -4.34 -4.54
CA PHE A 16 -6.28 -4.23 -3.19
C PHE A 16 -7.50 -3.30 -3.15
N THR A 17 -8.49 -3.64 -2.33
CA THR A 17 -9.67 -2.80 -2.05
C THR A 17 -9.91 -2.78 -0.56
N TYR A 18 -10.33 -1.63 -0.02
CA TYR A 18 -10.50 -1.42 1.42
C TYR A 18 -11.77 -0.64 1.72
N PHE A 19 -12.40 -0.90 2.86
CA PHE A 19 -13.65 -0.24 3.28
C PHE A 19 -13.70 0.00 4.79
N ASN A 20 -14.02 1.23 5.20
CA ASN A 20 -14.04 1.67 6.61
C ASN A 20 -12.68 1.51 7.31
N GLU A 21 -11.60 1.63 6.55
CA GLU A 21 -10.24 1.44 7.03
C GLU A 21 -9.28 2.37 6.26
N CYS A 22 -8.07 2.49 6.78
CA CYS A 22 -6.96 3.18 6.18
C CYS A 22 -5.93 2.18 5.69
N ILE A 23 -5.18 2.54 4.65
CA ILE A 23 -4.15 1.70 4.06
C ILE A 23 -2.81 2.41 4.00
N ALA A 24 -1.75 1.61 3.97
CA ALA A 24 -0.40 2.04 3.63
C ALA A 24 0.20 1.04 2.62
N ASP A 25 0.73 1.56 1.52
CA ASP A 25 1.50 0.84 0.51
C ASP A 25 2.99 1.10 0.75
N VAL A 26 3.75 0.02 0.95
CA VAL A 26 5.16 0.05 1.35
C VAL A 26 6.04 -0.58 0.27
N ASP A 27 6.98 0.21 -0.24
CA ASP A 27 7.92 -0.19 -1.28
C ASP A 27 9.28 -0.58 -0.64
N PRO A 28 9.74 -1.84 -0.79
CA PRO A 28 11.11 -2.21 -0.48
C PRO A 28 12.05 -1.72 -1.60
N ASN A 29 13.24 -1.23 -1.25
CA ASN A 29 14.28 -0.88 -2.24
C ASN A 29 14.94 -2.12 -2.91
N VAL A 30 14.20 -3.22 -3.07
CA VAL A 30 14.67 -4.48 -3.65
C VAL A 30 13.99 -4.68 -4.99
N ARG A 31 14.78 -4.65 -6.07
CA ARG A 31 14.26 -4.81 -7.43
C ARG A 31 13.58 -6.17 -7.59
N GLY A 32 12.37 -6.16 -8.15
CA GLY A 32 11.59 -7.37 -8.43
C GLY A 32 10.75 -7.86 -7.25
N THR A 33 10.86 -7.23 -6.08
CA THR A 33 9.99 -7.50 -4.93
C THR A 33 8.72 -6.66 -5.07
N PRO A 34 7.53 -7.24 -4.87
CA PRO A 34 6.28 -6.47 -4.87
C PRO A 34 6.19 -5.55 -3.65
N ASN A 35 5.34 -4.53 -3.75
CA ASN A 35 5.01 -3.71 -2.60
C ASN A 35 4.18 -4.50 -1.56
N TYR A 36 4.18 -4.00 -0.33
CA TYR A 36 3.43 -4.54 0.79
C TYR A 36 2.32 -3.57 1.18
N ILE A 37 1.06 -3.99 1.01
CA ILE A 37 -0.11 -3.19 1.38
C ILE A 37 -0.67 -3.73 2.69
N GLN A 38 -0.90 -2.83 3.66
CA GLN A 38 -1.57 -3.16 4.91
C GLN A 38 -2.72 -2.21 5.17
N ALA A 39 -3.79 -2.74 5.77
CA ALA A 39 -4.96 -1.98 6.17
C ALA A 39 -5.16 -2.00 7.68
N ALA A 40 -5.61 -0.89 8.25
CA ALA A 40 -5.85 -0.74 9.67
C ALA A 40 -6.83 0.41 9.98
N VAL A 41 -7.18 0.56 11.25
CA VAL A 41 -8.08 1.62 11.73
C VAL A 41 -7.55 3.06 11.51
N SER A 42 -6.24 3.22 11.33
CA SER A 42 -5.61 4.52 11.06
C SER A 42 -4.40 4.38 10.13
N ILE A 43 -3.98 5.48 9.51
CA ILE A 43 -2.80 5.53 8.63
C ILE A 43 -1.53 5.15 9.42
N GLU A 44 -1.39 5.64 10.65
CA GLU A 44 -0.22 5.35 11.50
C GLU A 44 -0.13 3.85 11.75
N ARG A 45 -1.24 3.22 12.11
CA ARG A 45 -1.26 1.78 12.38
C ARG A 45 -1.03 0.95 11.12
N ALA A 46 -1.62 1.35 9.99
CA ALA A 46 -1.39 0.70 8.70
C ALA A 46 0.09 0.80 8.29
N SER A 47 0.68 1.98 8.48
CA SER A 47 2.10 2.25 8.15
C SER A 47 3.04 1.44 9.05
N GLU A 48 2.79 1.40 10.35
CA GLU A 48 3.59 0.60 11.30
C GLU A 48 3.57 -0.88 10.93
N LEU A 49 2.38 -1.42 10.65
CA LEU A 49 2.21 -2.81 10.24
C LEU A 49 2.88 -3.08 8.89
N GLY A 50 2.72 -2.19 7.91
CA GLY A 50 3.33 -2.31 6.59
C GLY A 50 4.85 -2.29 6.63
N LEU A 51 5.44 -1.34 7.37
CA LEU A 51 6.89 -1.23 7.53
C LEU A 51 7.47 -2.42 8.26
N LYS A 52 6.80 -2.89 9.32
CA LYS A 52 7.21 -4.10 10.04
C LYS A 52 7.20 -5.30 9.11
N TYR A 53 6.08 -5.54 8.43
CA TYR A 53 5.93 -6.69 7.54
C TYR A 53 6.93 -6.65 6.37
N CYS A 54 7.13 -5.47 5.77
CA CYS A 54 8.13 -5.30 4.72
C CYS A 54 9.54 -5.62 5.23
N SER A 55 9.92 -5.14 6.42
CA SER A 55 11.25 -5.41 7.00
C SER A 55 11.47 -6.89 7.30
N GLU A 56 10.41 -7.61 7.69
CA GLU A 56 10.47 -9.06 7.95
C GLU A 56 10.59 -9.89 6.67
N MET A 57 9.98 -9.44 5.56
CA MET A 57 9.84 -10.21 4.33
C MET A 57 10.85 -9.85 3.23
N ALA A 58 11.30 -8.59 3.16
CA ALA A 58 12.15 -8.10 2.07
C ALA A 58 13.64 -8.41 2.23
N GLY A 59 14.06 -8.95 3.38
CA GLY A 59 15.44 -9.29 3.71
C GLY A 59 16.18 -8.20 4.49
N THR A 60 17.32 -8.57 5.09
CA THR A 60 18.05 -7.74 6.08
C THR A 60 18.59 -6.40 5.55
N ASP A 61 18.85 -6.28 4.25
CA ASP A 61 19.39 -5.06 3.64
C ASP A 61 18.32 -4.19 2.94
N ALA A 62 17.06 -4.62 3.02
CA ALA A 62 15.96 -3.89 2.41
C ALA A 62 15.60 -2.66 3.25
N SER A 63 15.60 -1.48 2.63
CA SER A 63 14.95 -0.29 3.18
C SER A 63 13.50 -0.26 2.71
N CYS A 64 12.57 -0.22 3.67
CA CYS A 64 11.15 -0.12 3.41
C CYS A 64 10.67 1.33 3.62
N LYS A 65 9.85 1.84 2.70
CA LYS A 65 9.24 3.17 2.82
C LYS A 65 7.76 3.15 2.46
N VAL A 66 6.95 3.93 3.16
CA VAL A 66 5.57 4.18 2.74
C VAL A 66 5.60 5.07 1.50
N VAL A 67 5.02 4.59 0.39
CA VAL A 67 4.94 5.34 -0.88
C VAL A 67 3.55 5.88 -1.15
N TYR A 68 2.52 5.29 -0.53
CA TYR A 68 1.15 5.77 -0.60
C TYR A 68 0.41 5.39 0.68
N SER A 69 -0.46 6.27 1.14
CA SER A 69 -1.39 5.99 2.24
C SER A 69 -2.66 6.79 2.05
N ASP A 70 -3.78 6.21 2.46
CA ASP A 70 -5.09 6.85 2.35
C ASP A 70 -6.10 6.19 3.30
N CYS A 71 -7.20 6.88 3.59
CA CYS A 71 -8.34 6.32 4.31
C CYS A 71 -9.57 6.37 3.43
N THR A 72 -10.46 5.37 3.56
CA THR A 72 -11.76 5.52 2.92
C THR A 72 -12.46 6.76 3.48
N MET A 73 -12.89 7.67 2.61
CA MET A 73 -13.77 8.76 3.04
C MET A 73 -15.01 8.15 3.70
N PRO A 74 -15.41 8.60 4.91
CA PRO A 74 -16.61 8.09 5.54
C PRO A 74 -17.80 8.32 4.61
N LYS A 75 -18.44 7.24 4.18
CA LYS A 75 -19.68 7.34 3.41
C LYS A 75 -20.81 7.72 4.37
N TYR A 76 -21.05 9.02 4.54
CA TYR A 76 -22.31 9.48 5.12
C TYR A 76 -23.45 9.05 4.18
N ARG A 77 -24.28 8.11 4.64
CA ARG A 77 -25.62 7.90 4.10
C ARG A 77 -26.55 8.80 4.90
N GLY A 78 -26.90 9.94 4.31
CA GLY A 78 -28.02 10.76 4.77
C GLY A 78 -29.36 10.14 4.40
#